data_AF-A0A6I3FNP8-F1
#
_entry.id   AF-A0A6I3FNP8-F1
#
_cell.length_a   1.000
_cell.length_b   1.000
_cell.length_c   1.000
_cell.angle_alpha   90.00
_cell.angle_beta   90.00
_cell.angle_gamma   90.00
#
_symmetry.space_group_name_H-M   'P 1'
#
loop_
_entity.id
_entity.type
_entity.pdbx_description
1 polymer ?
#
loop_
_entity_poly.entity_id
_entity_poly.type
_entity_poly.pdbx_seq_one_letter_code
_entity_poly.pdbx_strand_id
1 'polypeptide(L)'
;MESSQLVNQLAYEVVKTCRLCGSSDLVSSLRLRDTAFGDRYLPPGKGAASANLIPLEVVQCISCNGFQTSVVVDVEGMYEHYLSRPGAVNKILSGAY
;
A
#
# COMPACT_ATOMS: atom_id res chain seq x y z
N MET A 1 7.55 5.24 -30.15
CA MET A 1 6.92 4.59 -28.99
C MET A 1 7.29 5.41 -27.77
N GLU A 2 6.50 6.43 -27.46
CA GLU A 2 6.69 7.21 -26.23
C GLU A 2 6.44 6.31 -25.04
N SER A 3 7.48 6.14 -24.23
CA SER A 3 7.38 5.57 -22.89
C SER A 3 6.50 6.53 -22.08
N SER A 4 5.22 6.19 -21.95
CA SER A 4 4.29 6.81 -21.02
C SER A 4 4.82 6.57 -19.61
N GLN A 5 5.74 7.41 -19.15
CA GLN A 5 6.04 7.54 -17.73
C GLN A 5 4.77 8.01 -17.05
N LEU A 6 4.05 7.08 -16.42
CA LEU A 6 2.88 7.37 -15.61
C LEU A 6 3.36 8.27 -14.45
N VAL A 7 3.03 9.55 -14.55
CA VAL A 7 3.55 10.67 -13.74
C VAL A 7 3.23 10.57 -12.24
N ASN A 8 2.71 9.43 -11.75
CA ASN A 8 2.24 9.32 -10.37
C ASN A 8 2.44 7.92 -9.73
N GLN A 9 3.25 7.02 -10.27
CA GLN A 9 3.52 5.75 -9.55
C GLN A 9 4.18 6.05 -8.19
N LEU A 10 3.54 5.61 -7.09
CA LEU A 10 4.18 5.63 -5.78
C LEU A 10 5.39 4.71 -5.85
N ALA A 11 6.54 5.22 -5.43
CA ALA A 11 7.73 4.39 -5.31
C ALA A 11 7.46 3.25 -4.32
N TYR A 12 8.04 2.09 -4.59
CA TYR A 12 7.99 0.95 -3.68
C TYR A 12 9.32 0.20 -3.71
N GLU A 13 9.62 -0.47 -2.60
CA GLU A 13 10.77 -1.36 -2.46
C GLU A 13 10.30 -2.81 -2.32
N VAL A 14 10.99 -3.72 -3.00
CA VAL A 14 10.73 -5.16 -2.86
C VAL A 14 11.31 -5.66 -1.55
N VAL A 15 10.49 -6.36 -0.77
CA VAL A 15 10.89 -6.99 0.48
C VAL A 15 11.75 -8.22 0.19
N LYS A 16 12.97 -8.23 0.75
CA LYS A 16 13.93 -9.33 0.58
C LYS A 16 14.08 -10.21 1.82
N THR A 17 13.62 -9.74 2.98
CA THR A 17 13.77 -10.42 4.26
C THR A 17 12.49 -10.31 5.10
N CYS A 18 12.30 -11.25 6.02
CA CYS A 18 11.22 -11.24 6.99
C CYS A 18 11.43 -10.09 7.99
N ARG A 19 10.42 -9.22 8.13
CA ARG A 19 10.45 -8.13 9.11
C ARG A 19 10.52 -8.59 10.56
N LEU A 20 10.09 -9.82 10.86
CA LEU A 20 10.05 -10.35 12.23
C LEU A 20 11.35 -11.07 12.62
N CYS A 21 11.90 -11.92 11.74
CA CYS A 21 13.05 -12.76 12.08
C CYS A 21 14.29 -12.57 11.19
N GLY A 22 14.22 -11.71 10.16
CA GLY A 22 15.34 -11.44 9.25
C GLY A 22 15.61 -12.51 8.19
N SER A 23 14.95 -13.66 8.23
CA SER A 23 15.10 -14.74 7.24
C SER A 23 14.73 -14.25 5.83
N SER A 24 15.46 -14.71 4.81
CA SER A 24 15.14 -14.48 3.39
C SER A 24 14.25 -15.56 2.77
N ASP A 25 13.85 -16.57 3.55
CA ASP A 25 12.99 -17.67 3.09
C ASP A 25 11.53 -17.23 3.07
N LEU A 26 11.17 -16.52 2.00
CA LEU A 26 9.85 -15.95 1.73
C LEU A 26 9.21 -16.65 0.54
N VAL A 27 8.00 -17.17 0.72
CA VAL A 27 7.21 -17.79 -0.36
C VAL A 27 5.95 -16.97 -0.64
N SER A 28 5.54 -16.89 -1.90
CA SER A 28 4.26 -16.27 -2.28
C SER A 28 3.10 -17.10 -1.75
N SER A 29 2.21 -16.47 -0.98
CA SER A 29 1.02 -17.11 -0.39
C SER A 29 -0.26 -16.67 -1.11
N LEU A 30 -0.34 -15.40 -1.51
CA LEU A 30 -1.46 -14.85 -2.27
C LEU A 30 -0.98 -13.73 -3.17
N ARG A 31 -1.26 -13.82 -4.47
CA ARG A 31 -1.00 -12.74 -5.43
C ARG A 31 -2.32 -12.21 -5.98
N LEU A 32 -2.58 -10.93 -5.74
CA LEU A 32 -3.72 -10.20 -6.29
C LEU A 32 -3.26 -9.37 -7.49
N ARG A 33 -4.23 -8.75 -8.18
CA ARG A 33 -3.91 -7.76 -9.21
C ARG A 33 -3.30 -6.53 -8.55
N ASP A 34 -2.40 -5.86 -9.26
CA ASP A 34 -1.86 -4.59 -8.83
C ASP A 34 -3.01 -3.63 -8.49
N THR A 35 -2.94 -3.02 -7.31
CA THR A 35 -4.07 -2.33 -6.70
C THR A 35 -3.79 -0.85 -6.51
N ALA A 36 -4.82 -0.02 -6.56
CA ALA A 36 -4.71 1.38 -6.24
C ALA A 36 -4.49 1.58 -4.72
N PHE A 37 -3.84 2.67 -4.35
CA PHE A 37 -3.73 3.05 -2.95
C PHE A 37 -5.11 3.45 -2.38
N GLY A 38 -5.58 2.72 -1.37
CA GLY A 38 -6.98 2.79 -0.91
C GLY A 38 -7.42 4.16 -0.41
N ASP A 39 -6.54 4.89 0.28
CA ASP A 39 -6.85 6.22 0.82
C ASP A 39 -6.53 7.37 -0.16
N ARG A 40 -6.10 7.07 -1.40
CA ARG A 40 -5.75 8.08 -2.40
C ARG A 40 -6.90 8.31 -3.39
N TYR A 41 -7.93 8.99 -2.92
CA TYR A 41 -9.08 9.38 -3.74
C TYR A 41 -8.66 10.27 -4.91
N LEU A 42 -9.31 10.07 -6.06
CA LEU A 42 -9.06 10.83 -7.28
C LEU A 42 -10.10 11.97 -7.42
N PRO A 43 -9.71 13.12 -8.02
CA PRO A 43 -10.65 14.17 -8.38
C PRO A 43 -11.83 13.67 -9.23
N PRO A 44 -13.01 14.29 -9.14
CA PRO A 44 -14.15 13.97 -10.00
C PRO A 44 -13.77 13.95 -11.48
N GLY A 45 -14.27 12.96 -12.22
CA GLY A 45 -13.95 12.77 -13.64
C GLY A 45 -12.63 12.04 -13.91
N LYS A 46 -11.79 11.80 -12.90
CA LYS A 46 -10.66 10.88 -13.00
C LYS A 46 -11.09 9.47 -12.59
N GLY A 47 -11.16 8.56 -13.56
CA GLY A 47 -11.57 7.17 -13.34
C GLY A 47 -10.46 6.30 -12.74
N ALA A 48 -10.83 5.09 -12.31
CA ALA A 48 -9.89 4.09 -11.75
C ALA A 48 -8.69 3.77 -12.66
N ALA A 49 -8.83 3.92 -13.98
CA ALA A 49 -7.75 3.75 -14.93
C ALA A 49 -6.60 4.78 -14.78
N SER A 50 -6.85 5.89 -14.08
CA SER A 50 -5.85 6.90 -13.76
C SER A 50 -5.24 6.73 -12.37
N ALA A 51 -5.64 5.68 -11.63
CA ALA A 51 -5.07 5.37 -10.33
C ALA A 51 -3.68 4.75 -10.48
N ASN A 52 -2.82 5.06 -9.53
CA ASN A 52 -1.49 4.47 -9.45
C ASN A 52 -1.58 3.12 -8.78
N LEU A 53 -1.10 2.10 -9.48
CA LEU A 53 -1.16 0.73 -8.99
C LEU A 53 0.17 0.34 -8.35
N ILE A 54 0.07 -0.45 -7.29
CA ILE A 54 1.21 -1.08 -6.61
C ILE A 54 1.01 -2.61 -6.61
N PRO A 55 2.10 -3.39 -6.63
CA PRO A 55 1.99 -4.83 -6.45
C PRO A 55 1.28 -5.19 -5.14
N LEU A 56 0.24 -6.01 -5.23
CA LEU A 56 -0.46 -6.55 -4.06
C LEU A 56 -0.24 -8.05 -3.99
N GLU A 57 0.78 -8.43 -3.24
CA GLU A 57 1.10 -9.83 -2.98
C GLU A 57 1.46 -10.00 -1.51
N VAL A 58 0.99 -11.09 -0.93
CA VAL A 58 1.31 -11.55 0.43
C VAL A 58 2.31 -12.68 0.32
N VAL A 59 3.42 -12.54 1.03
CA VAL A 59 4.44 -13.59 1.21
C VAL A 59 4.42 -14.10 2.65
N GLN A 60 4.67 -15.39 2.80
CA GLN A 60 4.85 -16.06 4.09
C GLN A 60 6.34 -16.35 4.30
N CYS A 61 6.87 -16.03 5.49
CA CYS A 61 8.18 -16.50 5.90
C CYS A 61 8.08 -17.95 6.39
N ILE A 62 8.84 -18.86 5.80
CA ILE A 62 8.85 -20.27 6.21
C ILE A 62 9.51 -20.47 7.57
N SER A 63 10.49 -19.62 7.92
CA SER A 63 11.24 -19.77 9.17
C SER A 63 10.43 -19.40 10.43
N CYS A 64 9.53 -18.41 10.35
CA CYS A 64 8.75 -17.92 11.50
C CYS A 64 7.23 -17.90 11.29
N ASN A 65 6.74 -18.31 10.11
CA ASN A 65 5.34 -18.26 9.69
C ASN A 65 4.70 -16.87 9.66
N GLY A 66 5.48 -15.80 9.68
CA GLY A 66 4.98 -14.43 9.53
C GLY A 66 4.53 -14.14 8.10
N PHE A 67 3.35 -13.52 7.96
CA PHE A 67 2.84 -13.02 6.69
C PHE A 67 3.13 -11.53 6.54
N GLN A 68 3.48 -11.10 5.34
CA GLN A 68 3.77 -9.69 5.02
C GLN A 68 3.51 -9.40 3.55
N THR A 69 3.40 -8.12 3.19
CA THR A 69 3.38 -7.70 1.78
C THR A 69 4.74 -7.92 1.13
N SER A 70 4.76 -8.24 -0.17
CA SER A 70 6.00 -8.41 -0.94
C SER A 70 6.69 -7.09 -1.29
N VAL A 71 6.00 -5.96 -1.11
CA VAL A 71 6.54 -4.62 -1.30
C VAL A 71 6.28 -3.71 -0.08
N VAL A 72 7.11 -2.69 0.06
CA VAL A 72 6.92 -1.53 0.95
C VAL A 72 6.72 -0.33 0.06
N VAL A 73 5.58 0.33 0.16
CA VAL A 73 5.36 1.61 -0.53
C VAL A 73 6.11 2.73 0.18
N ASP A 74 6.43 3.79 -0.56
CA ASP A 74 6.93 5.04 0.01
C ASP A 74 5.99 5.54 1.12
N VAL A 75 6.52 5.59 2.33
CA VAL A 75 5.77 5.90 3.56
C VAL A 75 5.32 7.35 3.55
N GLU A 76 6.14 8.26 3.02
CA GLU A 76 5.81 9.68 2.95
C GLU A 76 4.62 9.89 2.00
N GLY A 77 4.71 9.39 0.77
CA GLY A 77 3.61 9.46 -0.21
C GLY A 77 2.35 8.70 0.20
N MET A 78 2.48 7.66 1.04
CA MET A 78 1.34 6.92 1.60
C MET A 78 0.58 7.73 2.65
N TYR A 79 1.28 8.39 3.58
CA TYR A 79 0.66 9.08 4.71
C TYR A 79 0.40 10.58 4.48
N GLU A 80 0.93 11.18 3.40
CA GLU A 80 0.71 12.59 3.05
C GLU A 80 -0.78 12.99 3.02
N HIS A 81 -1.64 12.07 2.59
CA HIS A 81 -3.09 12.28 2.48
C HIS A 81 -3.88 11.32 3.37
N TYR A 82 -3.37 10.98 4.55
CA TYR A 82 -4.05 10.05 5.45
C TYR A 82 -5.38 10.63 5.96
N LEU A 83 -6.49 10.04 5.51
CA LEU A 83 -7.85 10.53 5.78
C LEU A 83 -8.47 9.96 7.05
N SER A 84 -7.91 8.87 7.58
CA SER A 84 -8.37 8.29 8.83
C SER A 84 -8.00 9.20 10.01
N ARG A 85 -8.97 10.02 10.43
CA ARG A 85 -8.90 10.79 11.68
C ARG A 85 -9.69 10.05 12.75
N PRO A 86 -9.03 9.51 13.79
CA PRO A 86 -9.73 8.88 14.91
C PRO A 86 -10.78 9.84 15.49
N GLY A 87 -11.98 9.33 15.80
CA GLY A 87 -13.07 10.15 16.36
C GLY A 87 -12.66 10.94 17.62
N ALA A 88 -11.72 10.40 18.40
CA ALA A 88 -11.17 11.04 19.60
C ALA A 88 -10.47 12.39 19.35
N VAL A 89 -10.00 12.67 18.12
CA VAL A 89 -9.32 13.94 17.78
C VAL A 89 -10.16 14.83 16.86
N ASN A 90 -11.32 14.36 16.40
CA ASN A 90 -12.24 15.15 15.60
C ASN A 90 -13.36 15.69 16.48
N LYS A 91 -13.19 16.92 17.00
CA LYS A 91 -14.17 17.58 17.88
C LYS A 91 -15.58 17.66 17.27
N ILE A 92 -15.71 17.70 15.94
CA ILE A 92 -16.99 17.76 15.23
C ILE A 92 -17.69 16.38 15.23
N LEU A 93 -16.94 15.28 15.12
CA LEU A 93 -17.48 13.90 15.11
C LEU A 93 -17.50 13.23 16.49
N SER A 94 -16.81 13.81 17.49
CA SER A 94 -16.71 13.26 18.84
C SER A 94 -18.04 13.20 19.60
N GLY A 95 -19.05 13.99 19.19
CA GLY A 95 -20.38 14.00 19.80
C GLY A 95 -21.39 13.02 19.21
N ALA A 96 -20.99 12.18 18.25
CA ALA A 96 -21.88 11.21 17.58
C ALA A 96 -21.82 9.78 18.18
N TYR A 97 -21.02 9.57 19.22
CA TYR A 97 -20.88 8.31 19.96
C TYR A 97 -21.15 8.51 21.45
#